data_AF-A0A6P2R4M3-F1
#
_entry.id   AF-A0A6P2R4M3-F1
#
_cell.length_a   1.000
_cell.length_b   1.000
_cell.length_c   1.000
_cell.angle_alpha   90.00
_cell.angle_beta   90.00
_cell.angle_gamma   90.00
#
_symmetry.space_group_name_H-M   'P 1'
#
loop_
_entity.id
_entity.type
_entity.pdbx_description
1 polymer ?
#
loop_
_entity_poly.entity_id
_entity_poly.type
_entity_poly.pdbx_seq_one_letter_code
_entity_poly.pdbx_strand_id
1 'polypeptide(L)'
;MNRAFAFFQRVTSLIRKQLERIAWSSEGDHSVDDLTSETWLIVDELHADPDATPDPDDENLRDMIVARLQRQFGKFVNRKERFALRIDRDDIDDDGDLLPSAVGARLSAPEKYEPLVALEMREDAAVAARAISGRFSEAVAYLRTFERFDGDAMRVATYLAIGSRTLNRRVARASRIEETQPSMFDGIEAISVDFMPLAGRWASPPLPHQYRPTCAAAWPVQLQFFVVSAKLFFCRRRRAQ
;
A
#
# COMPACT_ATOMS: atom_id res chain seq x y z
N MET A 1 -30.85 -41.98 -19.07
CA MET A 1 -30.10 -41.96 -17.79
C MET A 1 -28.64 -41.70 -18.15
N ASN A 2 -28.06 -40.57 -17.74
CA ASN A 2 -26.73 -40.14 -18.20
C ASN A 2 -25.67 -41.19 -17.83
N ARG A 3 -24.90 -41.67 -18.82
CA ARG A 3 -23.84 -42.69 -18.66
C ARG A 3 -22.84 -42.29 -17.57
N ALA A 4 -22.50 -40.99 -17.50
CA ALA A 4 -21.63 -40.41 -16.48
C ALA A 4 -22.21 -40.53 -15.05
N PHE A 5 -23.53 -40.40 -14.87
CA PHE A 5 -24.16 -40.53 -13.56
C PHE A 5 -24.12 -41.98 -13.04
N ALA A 6 -24.36 -42.96 -13.92
CA ALA A 6 -24.22 -44.37 -13.57
C ALA A 6 -22.75 -44.74 -13.25
N PHE A 7 -21.79 -44.18 -13.99
CA PHE A 7 -20.36 -44.31 -13.71
C PHE A 7 -20.01 -43.77 -12.32
N PHE A 8 -20.43 -42.53 -12.03
CA PHE A 8 -20.21 -41.89 -10.75
C PHE A 8 -20.76 -42.71 -9.58
N GLN A 9 -22.02 -43.13 -9.63
CA GLN A 9 -22.61 -43.93 -8.54
C GLN A 9 -21.81 -45.21 -8.27
N ARG A 10 -21.35 -45.87 -9.33
CA ARG A 10 -20.54 -47.09 -9.22
C ARG A 10 -19.18 -46.79 -8.60
N VAL A 11 -18.45 -45.79 -9.10
CA VAL A 11 -17.15 -45.39 -8.54
C VAL A 11 -17.29 -44.99 -7.08
N THR A 12 -18.21 -44.09 -6.74
CA THR A 12 -18.44 -43.61 -5.37
C THR A 12 -18.78 -44.75 -4.41
N SER A 13 -19.55 -45.75 -4.86
CA SER A 13 -19.84 -46.94 -4.04
C SER A 13 -18.58 -47.77 -3.74
N LEU A 14 -17.67 -47.88 -4.71
CA LEU A 14 -16.43 -48.67 -4.60
C LEU A 14 -15.37 -47.98 -3.73
N ILE A 15 -15.32 -46.64 -3.74
CA ILE A 15 -14.33 -45.85 -2.99
C ILE A 15 -14.87 -45.27 -1.67
N ARG A 16 -16.12 -45.61 -1.27
CA ARG A 16 -16.80 -45.01 -0.11
C ARG A 16 -15.97 -45.08 1.19
N LYS A 17 -15.34 -46.22 1.46
CA LYS A 17 -14.50 -46.39 2.67
C LYS A 17 -13.24 -45.50 2.64
N GLN A 18 -12.71 -45.24 1.45
CA GLN A 18 -11.57 -44.36 1.24
C GLN A 18 -12.00 -42.89 1.44
N LEU A 19 -13.17 -42.49 0.95
CA LEU A 19 -13.73 -41.16 1.21
C LEU A 19 -13.97 -40.92 2.70
N GLU A 20 -14.56 -41.89 3.41
CA GLU A 20 -14.70 -41.83 4.87
C GLU A 20 -13.34 -41.67 5.56
N ARG A 21 -12.32 -42.43 5.14
CA ARG A 21 -10.96 -42.30 5.69
C ARG A 21 -10.36 -40.91 5.46
N ILE A 22 -10.57 -40.32 4.28
CA ILE A 22 -10.11 -38.96 3.97
C ILE A 22 -10.81 -37.96 4.89
N ALA A 23 -12.14 -38.00 4.98
CA ALA A 23 -12.95 -37.12 5.82
C ALA A 23 -12.56 -37.20 7.31
N TRP A 24 -12.33 -38.41 7.82
CA TRP A 24 -11.82 -38.61 9.18
C TRP A 24 -10.42 -38.04 9.37
N SER A 25 -9.54 -38.18 8.37
CA SER A 25 -8.17 -37.66 8.44
C SER A 25 -8.10 -36.13 8.40
N SER A 26 -9.13 -35.47 7.84
CA SER A 26 -9.28 -34.02 7.81
C SER A 26 -9.90 -33.44 9.08
N GLU A 27 -10.06 -34.22 10.17
CA GLU A 27 -10.48 -33.74 11.51
C GLU A 27 -11.75 -32.87 11.52
N GLY A 28 -12.65 -33.08 10.55
CA GLY A 28 -13.93 -32.37 10.40
C GLY A 28 -13.94 -31.19 9.42
N ASP A 29 -12.86 -30.94 8.68
CA ASP A 29 -12.81 -29.85 7.68
C ASP A 29 -13.60 -30.17 6.40
N HIS A 30 -13.72 -31.45 6.05
CA HIS A 30 -14.46 -31.92 4.88
C HIS A 30 -15.36 -33.09 5.26
N SER A 31 -16.62 -33.02 4.85
CA SER A 31 -17.58 -34.12 5.02
C SER A 31 -17.45 -35.13 3.88
N VAL A 32 -18.02 -36.32 4.07
CA VAL A 32 -18.11 -37.34 3.01
C VAL A 32 -18.92 -36.83 1.82
N ASP A 33 -19.92 -35.99 2.06
CA ASP A 33 -20.76 -35.40 1.02
C ASP A 33 -20.00 -34.37 0.18
N ASP A 34 -19.10 -33.59 0.81
CA ASP A 34 -18.20 -32.67 0.10
C ASP A 34 -17.26 -33.45 -0.83
N LEU A 35 -16.63 -34.52 -0.32
CA LEU A 35 -15.76 -35.37 -1.12
C LEU A 35 -16.52 -36.09 -2.25
N THR A 36 -17.79 -36.41 -2.03
CA THR A 36 -18.66 -37.02 -3.05
C THR A 36 -18.99 -36.02 -4.15
N SER A 37 -19.22 -34.75 -3.80
CA SER A 37 -19.44 -33.66 -4.75
C SER A 37 -18.19 -33.39 -5.60
N GLU A 38 -17.00 -33.42 -4.99
CA GLU A 38 -15.72 -33.28 -5.69
C GLU A 38 -15.41 -34.48 -6.60
N THR A 39 -15.77 -35.68 -6.16
CA THR A 39 -15.69 -36.88 -7.00
C THR A 39 -16.53 -36.71 -8.27
N TRP A 40 -17.72 -36.10 -8.18
CA TRP A 40 -18.54 -35.82 -9.35
C TRP A 40 -17.85 -34.89 -10.35
N LEU A 41 -17.17 -33.83 -9.89
CA LEU A 41 -16.42 -32.93 -10.76
C LEU A 41 -15.28 -33.65 -11.49
N ILE A 42 -14.55 -34.54 -10.80
CA ILE A 42 -13.48 -35.34 -11.42
C ILE A 42 -14.06 -36.30 -12.47
N VAL A 43 -15.22 -36.91 -12.20
CA VAL A 43 -15.92 -37.77 -13.17
C VAL A 43 -16.40 -37.00 -14.39
N ASP A 44 -16.92 -35.79 -14.20
CA ASP A 44 -17.35 -34.91 -15.29
C ASP A 44 -16.15 -34.51 -16.18
N GLU A 45 -15.01 -34.18 -15.58
CA GLU A 45 -13.75 -33.93 -16.31
C GLU A 45 -13.30 -35.14 -17.14
N LEU A 46 -13.40 -36.36 -16.59
CA LEU A 46 -13.02 -37.59 -17.29
C LEU A 46 -13.92 -37.90 -18.49
N HIS A 47 -15.16 -37.43 -18.46
CA HIS A 47 -16.12 -37.57 -19.55
C HIS A 47 -16.16 -36.35 -20.50
N ALA A 48 -15.31 -35.34 -20.28
CA ALA A 48 -15.18 -34.20 -21.18
C ALA A 48 -14.53 -34.58 -22.53
N ASP A 49 -13.72 -35.64 -22.56
CA ASP A 49 -13.19 -36.23 -23.78
C ASP A 49 -14.16 -37.30 -24.32
N PRO A 50 -14.81 -37.07 -25.48
CA PRO A 50 -15.81 -37.98 -26.03
C PRO A 50 -15.24 -39.33 -26.48
N ASP A 51 -13.93 -39.44 -26.71
CA ASP A 51 -13.29 -40.70 -27.12
C ASP A 51 -12.81 -41.54 -25.92
N ALA A 52 -12.81 -40.96 -24.71
CA ALA A 52 -12.47 -41.67 -23.49
C ALA A 52 -13.67 -42.50 -22.99
N THR A 53 -13.52 -43.82 -22.94
CA THR A 53 -14.48 -44.73 -22.28
C THR A 53 -13.86 -45.30 -21.00
N PRO A 54 -13.79 -44.50 -19.92
CA PRO A 54 -13.23 -44.98 -18.65
C PRO A 54 -14.08 -46.13 -18.09
N ASP A 55 -13.42 -47.15 -17.56
CA ASP A 55 -14.04 -48.29 -16.88
C ASP A 55 -14.12 -48.01 -15.36
N PRO A 56 -15.31 -48.03 -14.73
CA PRO A 56 -15.43 -47.81 -13.29
C PRO A 56 -14.82 -48.94 -12.45
N ASP A 57 -14.63 -50.12 -13.05
CA ASP A 57 -14.06 -51.27 -12.37
C ASP A 57 -12.51 -51.27 -12.43
N ASP A 58 -11.88 -50.36 -13.19
CA ASP A 58 -10.42 -50.17 -13.20
C ASP A 58 -9.90 -49.62 -11.85
N GLU A 59 -9.03 -50.38 -11.22
CA GLU A 59 -8.42 -50.04 -9.93
C GLU A 59 -7.47 -48.84 -10.03
N ASN A 60 -6.71 -48.72 -11.13
CA ASN A 60 -5.78 -47.60 -11.32
C ASN A 60 -6.52 -46.27 -11.42
N LEU A 61 -7.67 -46.28 -12.09
CA LEU A 61 -8.51 -45.10 -12.22
C LEU A 61 -9.09 -44.67 -10.87
N ARG A 62 -9.60 -45.62 -10.07
CA ARG A 62 -10.10 -45.33 -8.72
C ARG A 62 -8.99 -44.81 -7.82
N ASP A 63 -7.82 -45.42 -7.85
CA ASP A 63 -6.67 -44.99 -7.05
C ASP A 63 -6.18 -43.60 -7.45
N MET A 64 -6.21 -43.26 -8.74
CA MET A 64 -5.94 -41.90 -9.21
C MET A 64 -6.93 -40.88 -8.64
N ILE A 65 -8.23 -41.19 -8.66
CA ILE A 65 -9.27 -40.31 -8.11
C ILE A 65 -9.04 -40.12 -6.61
N VAL A 66 -8.84 -41.21 -5.86
CA VAL A 66 -8.58 -41.17 -4.42
C VAL A 66 -7.29 -40.40 -4.11
N ALA A 67 -6.21 -40.59 -4.88
CA ALA A 67 -4.96 -39.87 -4.71
C ALA A 67 -5.10 -38.37 -4.96
N ARG A 68 -5.90 -37.98 -5.97
CA ARG A 68 -6.21 -36.56 -6.24
C ARG A 68 -6.98 -35.96 -5.07
N LEU A 69 -8.02 -36.63 -4.58
CA LEU A 69 -8.81 -36.20 -3.42
C LEU A 69 -7.94 -36.11 -2.16
N GLN A 70 -7.08 -37.09 -1.89
CA GLN A 70 -6.16 -37.08 -0.75
C GLN A 70 -5.17 -35.90 -0.84
N ARG A 71 -4.77 -35.49 -2.05
CA ARG A 71 -3.87 -34.36 -2.28
C ARG A 71 -4.57 -33.00 -2.14
N GLN A 72 -5.87 -32.93 -2.35
CA GLN A 72 -6.65 -31.69 -2.27
C GLN A 72 -7.36 -31.52 -0.92
N PHE A 73 -7.73 -32.60 -0.25
CA PHE A 73 -8.54 -32.58 0.97
C PHE A 73 -7.93 -33.38 2.14
N GLY A 74 -6.74 -33.96 1.95
CA GLY A 74 -6.08 -34.72 3.02
C GLY A 74 -5.50 -33.84 4.13
N LYS A 75 -5.15 -34.50 5.24
CA LYS A 75 -4.54 -33.89 6.44
C LYS A 75 -3.37 -32.92 6.22
N PHE A 76 -2.67 -33.01 5.08
CA PHE A 76 -1.42 -32.26 4.83
C PHE A 76 -1.55 -31.14 3.80
N VAL A 77 -2.76 -30.84 3.32
CA VAL A 77 -2.94 -29.84 2.26
C VAL A 77 -2.61 -28.44 2.75
N ASN A 78 -3.10 -28.07 3.92
CA ASN A 78 -2.78 -26.77 4.52
C ASN A 78 -1.64 -26.89 5.54
N ARG A 79 -0.43 -27.20 5.06
CA ARG A 79 0.77 -27.28 5.91
C ARG A 79 0.99 -26.01 6.76
N LYS A 80 0.56 -24.84 6.26
CA LYS A 80 0.64 -23.56 6.97
C LYS A 80 -0.38 -23.45 8.12
N GLU A 81 -1.52 -24.10 7.99
CA GLU A 81 -2.61 -24.09 8.98
C GLU A 81 -2.51 -25.23 9.99
N ARG A 82 -1.61 -26.21 9.75
CA ARG A 82 -1.37 -27.33 10.67
C ARG A 82 -1.01 -26.91 12.10
N PHE A 83 -0.41 -25.74 12.27
CA PHE A 83 -0.07 -25.17 13.57
C PHE A 83 -1.06 -24.08 14.02
N ALA A 84 -2.05 -23.75 13.17
CA ALA A 84 -3.11 -22.83 13.53
C ALA A 84 -4.13 -23.57 14.40
N LEU A 85 -4.58 -22.90 15.46
CA LEU A 85 -5.65 -23.40 16.31
C LEU A 85 -6.97 -22.75 15.87
N ARG A 86 -8.02 -23.57 15.68
CA ARG A 86 -9.37 -23.06 15.43
C ARG A 86 -9.92 -22.46 16.72
N ILE A 87 -10.17 -21.15 16.71
CA ILE A 87 -10.72 -20.41 17.85
C ILE A 87 -12.23 -20.69 18.01
N ASP A 88 -12.93 -20.93 16.90
CA ASP A 88 -14.38 -21.13 16.87
C ASP A 88 -14.82 -22.60 17.08
N ARG A 89 -13.89 -23.48 17.46
CA ARG A 89 -14.24 -24.87 17.77
C ARG A 89 -14.69 -24.93 19.22
N ASP A 90 -15.99 -25.02 19.42
CA ASP A 90 -16.57 -25.40 20.69
C ASP A 90 -16.34 -26.91 20.88
N ASP A 91 -15.73 -27.30 21.99
CA ASP A 91 -15.61 -28.70 22.36
C ASP A 91 -16.97 -29.15 22.93
N ILE A 92 -17.39 -30.37 22.63
CA ILE A 92 -18.64 -30.93 23.18
C ILE A 92 -18.22 -31.83 24.33
N ASP A 93 -18.77 -31.62 25.53
CA ASP A 93 -18.53 -32.52 26.65
C ASP A 93 -19.33 -33.85 26.51
N ASP A 94 -19.05 -34.80 27.40
CA ASP A 94 -19.73 -36.12 27.38
C ASP A 94 -21.26 -36.00 27.63
N ASP A 95 -21.74 -34.86 28.12
CA ASP A 95 -23.14 -34.54 28.38
C ASP A 95 -23.82 -33.79 27.20
N GLY A 96 -23.03 -33.42 26.17
CA GLY A 96 -23.52 -32.74 24.97
C GLY A 96 -23.52 -31.21 25.05
N ASP A 97 -22.97 -30.62 26.12
CA ASP A 97 -22.88 -29.18 26.30
C ASP A 97 -21.67 -28.59 25.55
N LEU A 98 -21.87 -27.39 24.99
CA LEU A 98 -20.83 -26.64 24.29
C LEU A 98 -19.86 -26.01 25.30
N LEU A 99 -18.63 -26.51 25.35
CA LEU A 99 -17.53 -25.91 26.07
C LEU A 99 -16.92 -24.79 25.20
N PRO A 100 -16.93 -23.53 25.66
CA PRO A 100 -16.30 -22.44 24.93
C PRO A 100 -14.80 -22.72 24.77
N SER A 101 -14.27 -22.51 23.56
CA SER A 101 -12.87 -22.72 23.25
C SER A 101 -11.95 -22.09 24.31
N ALA A 102 -11.17 -22.93 25.00
CA ALA A 102 -10.30 -22.51 26.10
C ALA A 102 -9.26 -21.45 25.69
N VAL A 103 -8.93 -21.40 24.38
CA VAL A 103 -8.05 -20.37 23.84
C VAL A 103 -8.82 -19.12 23.46
N GLY A 104 -9.99 -19.25 22.83
CA GLY A 104 -10.87 -18.10 22.54
C GLY A 104 -11.18 -17.27 23.79
N ALA A 105 -11.47 -17.93 24.91
CA ALA A 105 -11.72 -17.28 26.20
C ALA A 105 -10.50 -16.54 26.80
N ARG A 106 -9.27 -16.85 26.34
CA ARG A 106 -8.02 -16.23 26.81
C ARG A 106 -7.50 -15.14 25.88
N LEU A 107 -8.08 -15.01 24.68
CA LEU A 107 -7.70 -13.95 23.76
C LEU A 107 -8.26 -12.62 24.26
N SER A 108 -7.37 -11.77 24.78
CA SER A 108 -7.70 -10.37 25.09
C SER A 108 -7.16 -9.46 24.00
N ALA A 109 -7.90 -8.38 23.72
CA ALA A 109 -7.41 -7.32 22.86
C ALA A 109 -6.20 -6.62 23.52
N PRO A 110 -5.26 -6.08 22.72
CA PRO A 110 -4.20 -5.23 23.25
C PRO A 110 -4.76 -4.05 24.05
N GLU A 111 -4.09 -3.69 25.16
CA GLU A 111 -4.51 -2.66 26.13
C GLU A 111 -4.82 -1.29 25.49
N LYS A 112 -4.14 -0.94 24.40
CA LYS A 112 -4.43 0.27 23.61
C LYS A 112 -5.85 0.38 23.05
N TYR A 113 -6.57 -0.74 22.97
CA TYR A 113 -7.97 -0.80 22.53
C TYR A 113 -8.95 -0.77 23.70
N GLU A 114 -8.46 -0.71 24.95
CA GLU A 114 -9.34 -0.46 26.08
C GLU A 114 -9.96 0.93 25.94
N PRO A 115 -11.29 1.07 26.17
CA PRO A 115 -11.99 2.32 25.95
C PRO A 115 -11.39 3.51 26.72
N LEU A 116 -10.94 3.28 27.96
CA LEU A 116 -10.32 4.30 28.79
C LEU A 116 -8.97 4.74 28.21
N VAL A 117 -8.09 3.78 27.91
CA VAL A 117 -6.76 4.05 27.33
C VAL A 117 -6.89 4.75 25.98
N ALA A 118 -7.83 4.32 25.14
CA ALA A 118 -8.08 4.96 23.85
C ALA A 118 -8.59 6.41 24.00
N LEU A 119 -9.41 6.69 25.03
CA LEU A 119 -9.86 8.05 25.35
C LEU A 119 -8.72 8.91 25.88
N GLU A 120 -7.93 8.40 26.83
CA GLU A 120 -6.75 9.11 27.37
C GLU A 120 -5.75 9.45 26.25
N MET A 121 -5.41 8.50 25.38
CA MET A 121 -4.53 8.75 24.24
C MET A 121 -5.08 9.85 23.31
N ARG A 122 -6.41 9.93 23.14
CA ARG A 122 -7.06 10.93 22.30
C ARG A 122 -7.07 12.30 22.96
N GLU A 123 -7.27 12.35 24.27
CA GLU A 123 -7.19 13.57 25.07
C GLU A 123 -5.76 14.12 25.10
N ASP A 124 -4.77 13.26 25.35
CA ASP A 124 -3.35 13.61 25.31
C ASP A 124 -2.94 14.15 23.95
N ALA A 125 -3.37 13.50 22.86
CA ALA A 125 -3.14 13.99 21.51
C ALA A 125 -3.79 15.37 21.29
N ALA A 126 -5.00 15.59 21.81
CA ALA A 126 -5.68 16.89 21.72
C ALA A 126 -4.98 17.98 22.55
N VAL A 127 -4.48 17.65 23.74
CA VAL A 127 -3.70 18.56 24.59
C VAL A 127 -2.38 18.92 23.91
N ALA A 128 -1.67 17.95 23.36
CA ALA A 128 -0.45 18.18 22.59
C ALA A 128 -0.72 19.04 21.35
N ALA A 129 -1.78 18.74 20.60
CA ALA A 129 -2.19 19.54 19.44
C ALA A 129 -2.51 20.98 19.84
N ARG A 130 -3.20 21.21 20.98
CA ARG A 130 -3.47 22.56 21.50
C ARG A 130 -2.17 23.30 21.87
N ALA A 131 -1.26 22.62 22.58
CA ALA A 131 0.02 23.19 22.97
C ALA A 131 0.90 23.57 21.77
N ILE A 132 0.89 22.75 20.72
CA ILE A 132 1.57 23.03 19.44
C ILE A 132 0.84 24.16 18.70
N SER A 133 -0.50 24.15 18.70
CA SER A 133 -1.30 25.15 17.99
C SER A 133 -1.18 26.57 18.56
N GLY A 134 -0.88 26.70 19.86
CA GLY A 134 -0.63 27.97 20.53
C GLY A 134 0.78 28.54 20.31
N ARG A 135 1.68 27.79 19.67
CA ARG A 135 3.02 28.26 19.31
C ARG A 135 2.98 28.82 17.89
N PHE A 136 3.18 30.13 17.73
CA PHE A 136 3.18 30.80 16.42
C PHE A 136 4.55 30.71 15.74
N SER A 137 4.95 29.51 15.32
CA SER A 137 6.22 29.30 14.60
C SER A 137 5.99 28.88 13.14
N GLU A 138 6.93 29.24 12.26
CA GLU A 138 6.95 28.76 10.86
C GLU A 138 6.95 27.22 10.81
N ALA A 139 7.53 26.55 11.81
CA ALA A 139 7.57 25.09 11.90
C ALA A 139 6.18 24.48 12.13
N VAL A 140 5.36 25.09 13.00
CA VAL A 140 3.96 24.68 13.23
C VAL A 140 3.12 24.87 11.96
N ALA A 141 3.37 25.93 11.18
CA ALA A 141 2.69 26.15 9.91
C ALA A 141 3.03 25.04 8.89
N TYR A 142 4.29 24.61 8.79
CA TYR A 142 4.66 23.46 7.97
C TYR A 142 3.99 22.18 8.48
N LEU A 143 3.99 21.92 9.79
CA LEU A 143 3.37 20.72 10.38
C LEU A 143 1.87 20.62 10.02
N ARG A 144 1.10 21.71 10.18
CA ARG A 144 -0.31 21.75 9.75
C ARG A 144 -0.48 21.54 8.25
N THR A 145 0.47 22.04 7.46
CA THR A 145 0.45 21.82 6.01
C THR A 145 0.66 20.34 5.71
N PHE A 146 1.61 19.67 6.36
CA PHE A 146 1.82 18.23 6.23
C PHE A 146 0.59 17.41 6.64
N GLU A 147 -0.07 17.76 7.75
CA GLU A 147 -1.31 17.11 8.18
C GLU A 147 -2.41 17.16 7.12
N ARG A 148 -2.58 18.30 6.43
CA ARG A 148 -3.57 18.45 5.34
C ARG A 148 -3.25 17.63 4.09
N PHE A 149 -2.00 17.21 3.92
CA PHE A 149 -1.54 16.42 2.77
C PHE A 149 -1.14 14.99 3.17
N ASP A 150 -1.65 14.48 4.30
CA ASP A 150 -1.38 13.12 4.80
C ASP A 150 0.12 12.82 4.97
N GLY A 151 0.93 13.84 5.26
CA GLY A 151 2.39 13.72 5.39
C GLY A 151 3.15 13.63 4.06
N ASP A 152 2.49 13.75 2.90
CA ASP A 152 3.14 13.66 1.58
C ASP A 152 3.94 14.93 1.24
N ALA A 153 5.25 14.85 1.47
CA ALA A 153 6.19 15.93 1.19
C ALA A 153 6.24 16.36 -0.29
N MET A 154 5.97 15.46 -1.24
CA MET A 154 5.97 15.80 -2.66
C MET A 154 4.74 16.60 -3.04
N ARG A 155 3.58 16.26 -2.48
CA ARG A 155 2.35 17.04 -2.67
C ARG A 155 2.45 18.41 -2.03
N VAL A 156 3.02 18.51 -0.82
CA VAL A 156 3.31 19.79 -0.17
C VAL A 156 4.25 20.65 -1.02
N ALA A 157 5.35 20.09 -1.52
CA ALA A 157 6.30 20.82 -2.36
C ALA A 157 5.65 21.34 -3.65
N THR A 158 4.81 20.50 -4.28
CA THR A 158 4.05 20.86 -5.48
C THR A 158 3.05 21.98 -5.20
N TYR A 159 2.29 21.87 -4.10
CA TYR A 159 1.34 22.90 -3.66
C TYR A 159 2.01 24.25 -3.40
N LEU A 160 3.20 24.22 -2.79
CA LEU A 160 4.00 25.41 -2.50
C LEU A 160 4.81 25.93 -3.69
N ALA A 161 4.71 25.28 -4.87
CA ALA A 161 5.47 25.65 -6.07
C ALA A 161 7.01 25.66 -5.83
N ILE A 162 7.52 24.72 -5.04
CA ILE A 162 8.95 24.60 -4.73
C ILE A 162 9.47 23.17 -4.98
N GLY A 163 10.77 23.02 -5.18
CA GLY A 163 11.41 21.71 -5.21
C GLY A 163 11.48 21.05 -3.83
N SER A 164 11.48 19.72 -3.78
CA SER A 164 11.57 18.93 -2.54
C SER A 164 12.79 19.28 -1.68
N ARG A 165 13.96 19.52 -2.30
CA ARG A 165 15.17 20.01 -1.60
C ARG A 165 14.95 21.37 -0.93
N THR A 166 14.18 22.25 -1.56
CA THR A 166 13.86 23.57 -1.01
C THR A 166 12.89 23.45 0.16
N LEU A 167 11.87 22.58 0.04
CA LEU A 167 10.96 22.27 1.15
C LEU A 167 11.75 21.77 2.37
N ASN A 168 12.58 20.75 2.21
CA ASN A 168 13.38 20.19 3.30
C ASN A 168 14.29 21.24 3.97
N ARG A 169 14.93 22.11 3.19
CA ARG A 169 15.75 23.21 3.72
C ARG A 169 14.92 24.21 4.52
N ARG A 170 13.71 24.55 4.07
CA ARG A 170 12.82 25.49 4.77
C ARG A 170 12.28 24.90 6.06
N VAL A 171 11.83 23.65 6.04
CA VAL A 171 11.38 22.93 7.24
C VAL A 171 12.50 22.84 8.26
N ALA A 172 13.70 22.40 7.86
CA ALA A 172 14.84 22.31 8.77
C ALA A 172 15.27 23.68 9.35
N ARG A 173 15.18 24.74 8.55
CA ARG A 173 15.43 26.11 9.04
C ARG A 173 14.36 26.53 10.04
N ALA A 174 13.09 26.30 9.75
CA ALA A 174 11.97 26.67 10.61
C ALA A 174 12.06 25.94 11.97
N SER A 175 12.39 24.64 11.98
CA SER A 175 12.62 23.88 13.21
C SER A 175 13.77 24.46 14.04
N ARG A 176 14.90 24.78 13.41
CA ARG A 176 16.02 25.43 14.11
C ARG A 176 15.65 26.80 14.68
N ILE A 177 14.86 27.59 13.94
CA ILE A 177 14.40 28.88 14.44
C ILE A 177 13.52 28.67 15.68
N GLU A 178 12.57 27.73 15.65
CA GLU A 178 11.74 27.41 16.82
C GLU A 178 12.59 26.97 18.03
N GLU A 179 13.60 26.13 17.83
CA GLU A 179 14.50 25.67 18.90
C GLU A 179 15.34 26.81 19.51
N THR A 180 15.66 27.84 18.72
CA THR A 180 16.62 28.89 19.12
C THR A 180 15.96 30.22 19.48
N GLN A 181 14.70 30.45 19.10
CA GLN A 181 14.02 31.72 19.36
C GLN A 181 13.72 31.86 20.87
N PRO A 182 14.26 32.88 21.57
CA PRO A 182 13.74 33.24 22.88
C PRO A 182 12.29 33.68 22.70
N SER A 183 11.39 33.11 23.52
CA SER A 183 9.94 33.27 23.51
C SER A 183 9.47 34.64 22.99
N MET A 184 8.92 34.66 21.77
CA MET A 184 8.06 35.74 21.27
C MET A 184 6.58 35.45 21.62
N PHE A 185 6.33 34.42 22.45
CA PHE A 185 5.02 33.81 22.71
C PHE A 185 4.48 34.15 24.10
N ASP A 186 4.54 35.43 24.46
CA ASP A 186 3.94 35.97 25.70
C ASP A 186 2.40 36.12 25.58
N GLY A 187 1.80 35.62 24.49
CA GLY A 187 0.35 35.60 24.26
C GLY A 187 -0.24 36.87 23.64
N ILE A 188 0.59 37.78 23.10
CA ILE A 188 0.14 39.09 22.61
C ILE A 188 -0.31 39.06 21.14
N GLU A 189 0.32 38.27 20.27
CA GLU A 189 -0.03 38.15 18.84
C GLU A 189 -0.44 36.71 18.48
N ALA A 190 -1.58 36.57 17.79
CA ALA A 190 -2.12 35.28 17.35
C ALA A 190 -2.44 35.26 15.84
N ILE A 191 -1.95 34.24 15.13
CA ILE A 191 -2.30 33.96 13.73
C ILE A 191 -3.69 33.30 13.68
N SER A 192 -4.56 33.84 12.84
CA SER A 192 -5.93 33.33 12.64
C SER A 192 -5.94 31.84 12.26
N VAL A 193 -6.97 31.12 12.74
CA VAL A 193 -7.24 29.72 12.38
C VAL A 193 -7.42 29.55 10.86
N ASP A 194 -7.83 30.62 10.18
CA ASP A 194 -8.05 30.67 8.73
C ASP A 194 -6.81 31.12 7.94
N PHE A 195 -5.64 31.21 8.58
CA PHE A 195 -4.42 31.61 7.90
C PHE A 195 -4.07 30.63 6.78
N MET A 196 -4.17 31.10 5.54
CA MET A 196 -3.68 30.43 4.36
C MET A 196 -2.56 31.28 3.75
N PRO A 197 -1.33 30.74 3.65
CA PRO A 197 -0.27 31.45 2.95
C PRO A 197 -0.67 31.65 1.49
N LEU A 198 -0.28 32.80 0.92
CA LEU A 198 -0.54 33.08 -0.49
C LEU A 198 0.10 31.99 -1.37
N ALA A 199 -0.63 31.58 -2.42
CA ALA A 199 -0.12 30.62 -3.39
C ALA A 199 1.19 31.13 -3.99
N GLY A 200 2.25 30.31 -3.89
CA GLY A 200 3.53 30.59 -4.51
C GLY A 200 3.38 30.66 -6.03
N ARG A 201 4.03 31.64 -6.67
CA ARG A 201 4.22 31.65 -8.11
C ARG A 201 5.59 31.06 -8.41
N TRP A 202 5.68 30.14 -9.35
CA TRP A 202 6.96 29.71 -9.89
C TRP A 202 7.65 30.95 -10.45
N ALA A 203 8.75 31.37 -9.82
CA ALA A 203 9.65 32.30 -10.48
C ALA A 203 10.15 31.59 -11.74
N SER A 204 9.96 32.21 -12.90
CA SER A 204 10.57 31.72 -14.14
C SER A 204 12.04 31.41 -13.85
N PRO A 205 12.55 30.22 -14.22
CA PRO A 205 13.95 29.91 -14.01
C PRO A 205 14.78 31.04 -14.62
N PRO A 206 15.81 31.56 -13.92
CA PRO A 206 16.72 32.51 -14.54
C PRO A 206 17.21 31.87 -15.83
N LEU A 207 17.11 32.61 -16.94
CA LEU A 207 17.51 32.13 -18.26
C LEU A 207 18.87 31.43 -18.14
N PRO A 208 19.02 30.22 -18.69
CA PRO A 208 20.25 29.46 -18.55
C PRO A 208 21.42 30.34 -19.00
N HIS A 209 22.41 30.47 -18.13
CA HIS A 209 23.60 31.30 -18.28
C HIS A 209 24.57 30.73 -19.36
N GLN A 210 24.04 30.21 -20.46
CA GLN A 210 24.77 29.49 -21.51
C GLN A 210 25.53 30.39 -22.50
N TYR A 211 25.41 31.72 -22.39
CA TYR A 211 26.05 32.67 -23.30
C TYR A 211 27.22 33.47 -22.67
N ARG A 212 27.97 32.88 -21.74
CA ARG A 212 29.23 33.50 -21.27
C ARG A 212 30.51 33.11 -22.01
N PRO A 213 30.68 31.91 -22.63
CA PRO A 213 31.93 31.64 -23.34
C PRO A 213 31.92 32.09 -24.81
N THR A 214 30.75 32.22 -25.45
CA THR A 214 30.65 32.62 -26.87
C THR A 214 30.83 34.12 -27.10
N CYS A 215 30.53 34.97 -26.12
CA CYS A 215 30.81 36.41 -26.22
C CYS A 215 32.29 36.78 -26.00
N ALA A 216 33.09 35.90 -25.36
CA ALA A 216 34.52 36.11 -25.20
C ALA A 216 35.31 35.76 -26.49
N ALA A 217 34.86 34.77 -27.25
CA ALA A 217 35.47 34.36 -28.52
C ALA A 217 34.99 35.19 -29.74
N ALA A 218 33.83 35.86 -29.65
CA ALA A 218 33.32 36.72 -30.71
C ALA A 218 33.91 38.16 -30.70
N TRP A 219 34.57 38.55 -29.61
CA TRP A 219 35.16 39.90 -29.46
C TRP A 219 36.32 40.25 -30.43
N PRO A 220 37.20 39.34 -30.87
CA PRO A 220 38.28 39.72 -31.80
C PRO A 220 37.80 39.85 -33.24
N VAL A 221 36.80 39.06 -33.65
CA VAL A 221 36.33 39.01 -35.05
C VAL A 221 35.32 40.12 -35.35
N GLN A 222 34.48 40.51 -34.38
CA GLN A 222 33.58 41.66 -34.55
C GLN A 222 34.36 43.00 -34.61
N LEU A 223 35.50 43.13 -33.94
CA LEU A 223 36.34 44.34 -34.03
C LEU A 223 36.99 44.51 -35.41
N GLN A 224 37.29 43.44 -36.15
CA GLN A 224 37.85 43.54 -37.50
C GLN A 224 36.82 44.05 -38.53
N PHE A 225 35.55 43.67 -38.41
CA PHE A 225 34.50 44.21 -39.28
C PHE A 225 34.25 45.71 -39.06
N PHE A 226 34.35 46.21 -37.82
CA PHE A 226 34.19 47.64 -37.55
C PHE A 226 35.40 48.49 -37.93
N VAL A 227 36.63 47.96 -37.90
CA VAL A 227 37.84 48.70 -38.33
C VAL A 227 37.97 48.79 -39.86
N VAL A 228 37.55 47.76 -40.60
CA VAL A 228 37.56 47.80 -42.08
C VAL A 228 36.46 48.72 -42.62
N SER A 229 35.31 48.79 -41.94
CA SER A 229 34.18 49.64 -42.35
C SER A 229 34.36 51.12 -41.98
N ALA A 230 35.11 51.43 -40.91
CA ALA A 230 35.36 52.82 -40.50
C ALA A 230 36.26 53.60 -41.47
N LYS A 231 37.12 52.92 -42.26
CA LYS A 231 37.93 53.57 -43.30
C LYS A 231 37.16 53.94 -44.57
N LEU A 232 35.96 53.37 -44.79
CA LEU A 232 35.12 53.70 -45.94
C LEU A 232 34.16 54.87 -45.69
N PHE A 233 33.91 55.26 -44.42
CA PHE A 233 32.93 56.29 -44.08
C PHE A 233 33.50 57.62 -43.57
N PHE A 234 34.80 57.74 -43.28
CA PHE A 234 35.41 58.99 -42.79
C PHE A 234 35.96 59.95 -43.87
N CYS A 235 35.46 59.83 -45.11
CA CYS A 235 35.73 60.80 -46.18
C CYS A 235 34.43 61.34 -46.78
N ARG A 236 33.72 62.24 -46.09
CA ARG A 236 32.99 63.36 -46.73
C ARG A 236 32.43 64.40 -45.74
N ARG A 237 32.97 65.63 -45.86
CA ARG A 237 32.42 66.97 -45.50
C ARG A 237 32.10 67.20 -44.01
N ARG A 238 32.79 68.06 -43.24
CA ARG A 238 33.25 69.47 -43.44
C ARG A 238 32.18 70.44 -43.98
N ARG A 239 31.97 71.50 -43.17
CA ARG A 239 31.29 72.80 -43.38
C ARG A 239 29.78 72.79 -43.11
N ALA A 240 29.29 73.47 -42.07
CA ALA A 240 29.09 74.93 -41.92
C ALA A 240 27.57 75.08 -41.70
N GLN A 241 26.99 75.87 -40.80
CA GLN A 241 27.36 77.05 -40.02
C GLN A 241 26.68 76.94 -38.65
#